data_AF-A0A9Q9MG86-F1
#
_entry.id   AF-A0A9Q9MG86-F1
#
_cell.length_a   1.000
_cell.length_b   1.000
_cell.length_c   1.000
_cell.angle_alpha   90.00
_cell.angle_beta   90.00
_cell.angle_gamma   90.00
#
_symmetry.space_group_name_H-M   'P 1'
#
loop_
_entity.id
_entity.type
_entity.pdbx_description
1 polymer ?
#
loop_
_entity_poly.entity_id
_entity_poly.type
_entity_poly.pdbx_seq_one_letter_code
_entity_poly.pdbx_strand_id
1 'polypeptide(L)'
;MAGSHVQLDRARQAQVADRVAAKVADVLKADAAFESGSVALSARIAGAAAAAIVDLPVSVRRELSKRQGELARRIRGLVETFNDEPDGGKIALEIPTAVEPSKGEGLGKIAAAEEGERLLGEFAVARKLEEWAGPVAGANELQRDFGIARSTLNRWQHAGEVIALLKGTRKHVYPIEQFIDGRPAKGIGTIAALVSNQRVAWLWLSQPNPMLGGRRPINLLRQDHAGEVIDAAQTYFSAQ
;
A
#
# COMPACT_ATOMS: atom_id res chain seq x y z
N MET A 1 -6.33 -13.09 30.04
CA MET A 1 -6.41 -14.56 30.03
C MET A 1 -6.09 -15.19 28.65
N ALA A 2 -6.19 -14.47 27.52
CA ALA A 2 -5.86 -15.04 26.20
C ALA A 2 -4.34 -15.20 25.90
N GLY A 3 -3.47 -14.44 26.58
CA GLY A 3 -2.02 -14.48 26.35
C GLY A 3 -1.31 -15.74 26.86
N SER A 4 -1.83 -16.40 27.91
CA SER A 4 -1.19 -17.58 28.52
C SER A 4 -1.35 -18.85 27.68
N HIS A 5 -2.50 -19.04 27.05
CA HIS A 5 -2.77 -20.19 26.18
C HIS A 5 -1.90 -20.16 24.91
N VAL A 6 -1.81 -18.99 24.26
CA VAL A 6 -0.96 -18.81 23.06
C VAL A 6 0.52 -19.07 23.36
N GLN A 7 0.98 -18.75 24.58
CA GLN A 7 2.38 -18.95 24.98
C GLN A 7 2.69 -20.42 25.30
N LEU A 8 1.74 -21.16 25.89
CA LEU A 8 1.86 -22.59 26.15
C LEU A 8 1.85 -23.42 24.85
N ASP A 9 1.00 -23.04 23.89
CA ASP A 9 0.93 -23.71 22.59
C ASP A 9 2.23 -23.53 21.78
N ARG A 10 2.80 -22.32 21.77
CA ARG A 10 4.11 -22.06 21.14
C ARG A 10 5.26 -22.83 21.80
N ALA A 11 5.28 -22.96 23.12
CA ALA A 11 6.31 -23.70 23.83
C ALA A 11 6.25 -25.20 23.51
N ARG A 12 5.03 -25.77 23.43
CA ARG A 12 4.80 -27.15 23.01
C ARG A 12 5.19 -27.38 21.55
N GLN A 13 4.87 -26.44 20.66
CA GLN A 13 5.25 -26.49 19.24
C GLN A 13 6.77 -26.51 19.08
N ALA A 14 7.49 -25.62 19.78
CA ALA A 14 8.95 -25.57 19.74
C ALA A 14 9.57 -26.89 20.23
N GLN A 15 9.03 -27.47 21.31
CA GLN A 15 9.52 -28.74 21.84
C GLN A 15 9.35 -29.92 20.85
N VAL A 16 8.23 -29.96 20.12
CA VAL A 16 8.01 -30.99 19.08
C VAL A 16 8.94 -30.77 17.90
N ALA A 17 9.10 -29.52 17.46
CA ALA A 17 9.98 -29.18 16.35
C ALA A 17 11.44 -29.59 16.64
N ASP A 18 11.96 -29.25 17.82
CA ASP A 18 13.35 -29.52 18.21
C ASP A 18 13.63 -31.02 18.33
N ARG A 19 12.70 -31.79 18.90
CA ARG A 19 12.83 -33.25 19.04
C ARG A 19 12.87 -33.96 17.69
N VAL A 20 11.99 -33.56 16.77
CA VAL A 20 11.92 -34.14 15.44
C VAL A 20 13.15 -33.72 14.62
N ALA A 21 13.56 -32.46 14.69
CA ALA A 21 14.76 -31.97 14.03
C ALA A 21 16.01 -32.72 14.50
N ALA A 22 16.20 -32.90 15.81
CA ALA A 22 17.33 -33.65 16.35
C ALA A 22 17.38 -35.09 15.85
N LYS A 23 16.22 -35.78 15.79
CA LYS A 23 16.17 -37.17 15.31
C LYS A 23 16.40 -37.28 13.82
N VAL A 24 15.90 -36.35 13.02
CA VAL A 24 16.12 -36.32 11.57
C VAL A 24 17.57 -35.97 11.25
N ALA A 25 18.17 -35.03 11.97
CA ALA A 25 19.59 -34.70 11.79
C ALA A 25 20.51 -35.90 12.07
N ASP A 26 20.23 -36.68 13.11
CA ASP A 26 20.97 -37.90 13.47
C ASP A 26 20.92 -38.94 12.33
N VAL A 27 19.74 -39.13 11.73
CA VAL A 27 19.56 -40.07 10.60
C VAL A 27 20.24 -39.57 9.33
N LEU A 28 20.12 -38.28 9.00
CA LEU A 28 20.66 -37.72 7.77
C LEU A 28 22.19 -37.60 7.78
N LYS A 29 22.83 -37.52 8.95
CA LYS A 29 24.31 -37.57 9.07
C LYS A 29 24.91 -38.90 8.59
N ALA A 30 24.12 -39.97 8.57
CA ALA A 30 24.59 -41.28 8.10
C ALA A 30 24.53 -41.43 6.57
N ASP A 31 23.92 -40.47 5.86
CA ASP A 31 23.77 -40.49 4.41
C ASP A 31 24.81 -39.57 3.76
N ALA A 32 25.64 -40.14 2.88
CA ALA A 32 26.71 -39.43 2.18
C ALA A 32 26.21 -38.36 1.19
N ALA A 33 24.91 -38.36 0.85
CA ALA A 33 24.32 -37.37 -0.05
C ALA A 33 24.06 -36.00 0.62
N PHE A 34 24.15 -35.91 1.95
CA PHE A 34 23.85 -34.68 2.68
C PHE A 34 25.10 -34.04 3.29
N GLU A 35 25.46 -32.85 2.81
CA GLU A 35 26.45 -31.99 3.47
C GLU A 35 25.93 -31.45 4.81
N SER A 36 26.82 -31.11 5.75
CA SER A 36 26.47 -30.62 7.10
C SER A 36 25.43 -29.48 7.11
N GLY A 37 25.48 -28.57 6.13
CA GLY A 37 24.51 -27.49 5.97
C GLY A 37 23.12 -27.97 5.53
N SER A 38 23.07 -28.93 4.61
CA SER A 38 21.83 -29.55 4.14
C SER A 38 21.16 -30.40 5.22
N VAL A 39 21.94 -31.10 6.05
CA VAL A 39 21.44 -31.86 7.20
C VAL A 39 20.69 -30.94 8.18
N ALA A 40 21.29 -29.81 8.55
CA ALA A 40 20.68 -28.87 9.49
C ALA A 40 19.40 -28.25 8.92
N LEU A 41 19.39 -27.91 7.63
CA LEU A 41 18.23 -27.36 6.94
C LEU A 41 17.08 -28.37 6.88
N SER A 42 17.34 -29.59 6.38
CA SER A 42 16.34 -30.65 6.28
C SER A 42 15.77 -31.04 7.63
N ALA A 43 16.60 -31.11 8.67
CA ALA A 43 16.16 -31.35 10.04
C ALA A 43 15.20 -30.28 10.56
N ARG A 44 15.53 -28.99 10.35
CA ARG A 44 14.67 -27.87 10.77
C ARG A 44 13.33 -27.87 10.04
N ILE A 45 13.33 -28.13 8.73
CA ILE A 45 12.10 -28.21 7.93
C ILE A 45 11.22 -29.36 8.42
N ALA A 46 11.80 -30.54 8.65
CA ALA A 46 11.07 -31.69 9.18
C ALA A 46 10.47 -31.42 10.57
N GLY A 47 11.23 -30.75 11.45
CA GLY A 47 10.75 -30.31 12.75
C GLY A 47 9.57 -29.34 12.67
N ALA A 48 9.69 -28.30 11.84
CA ALA A 48 8.63 -27.32 11.65
C ALA A 48 7.35 -27.94 11.06
N ALA A 49 7.50 -28.84 10.07
CA ALA A 49 6.38 -29.56 9.49
C ALA A 49 5.66 -30.46 10.52
N ALA A 50 6.42 -31.16 11.37
CA ALA A 50 5.84 -32.00 12.42
C ALA A 50 5.08 -31.17 13.46
N ALA A 51 5.62 -30.03 13.88
CA ALA A 51 4.94 -29.12 14.80
C ALA A 51 3.62 -28.61 14.20
N ALA A 52 3.63 -28.18 12.94
CA ALA A 52 2.43 -27.71 12.25
C ALA A 52 1.35 -28.80 12.14
N ILE A 53 1.74 -30.07 11.91
CA ILE A 53 0.79 -31.19 11.81
C ILE A 53 0.13 -31.49 13.17
N VAL A 54 0.85 -31.35 14.29
CA VAL A 54 0.34 -31.67 15.62
C VAL A 54 -0.85 -30.78 16.01
N ASP A 55 -0.86 -29.53 15.56
CA ASP A 55 -1.91 -28.56 15.86
C ASP A 55 -3.16 -28.69 15.00
N LEU A 56 -3.10 -29.52 13.95
CA LEU A 56 -4.25 -29.72 13.07
C LEU A 56 -5.34 -30.56 13.75
N PRO A 57 -6.62 -30.26 13.49
CA PRO A 57 -7.73 -31.12 13.90
C PRO A 57 -7.54 -32.55 13.39
N VAL A 58 -7.99 -33.55 14.16
CA VAL A 58 -7.83 -34.97 13.83
C VAL A 58 -8.45 -35.32 12.47
N SER A 59 -9.57 -34.67 12.11
CA SER A 59 -10.20 -34.79 10.79
C SER A 59 -9.28 -34.34 9.65
N VAL A 60 -8.58 -33.21 9.84
CA VAL A 60 -7.63 -32.65 8.86
C VAL A 60 -6.38 -33.53 8.74
N ARG A 61 -5.86 -34.05 9.87
CA ARG A 61 -4.74 -35.00 9.85
C ARG A 61 -5.06 -36.28 9.09
N ARG A 62 -6.28 -36.81 9.24
CA ARG A 62 -6.75 -38.00 8.52
C ARG A 62 -6.88 -37.75 7.02
N GLU A 63 -7.38 -36.58 6.62
CA GLU A 63 -7.49 -36.22 5.20
C GLU A 63 -6.10 -36.00 4.57
N LEU A 64 -5.18 -35.33 5.26
CA LEU A 64 -3.79 -35.20 4.83
C LEU A 64 -3.11 -36.57 4.67
N SER A 65 -3.43 -37.52 5.56
CA SER A 65 -2.92 -38.90 5.48
C SER A 65 -3.42 -39.65 4.24
N LYS A 66 -4.65 -39.38 3.77
CA LYS A 66 -5.17 -39.97 2.52
C LYS A 66 -4.53 -39.38 1.27
N ARG A 67 -4.05 -38.14 1.35
CA ARG A 67 -3.48 -37.39 0.22
C ARG A 67 -1.95 -37.26 0.29
N GLN A 68 -1.26 -38.17 0.99
CA GLN A 68 0.19 -38.11 1.20
C GLN A 68 0.99 -37.92 -0.10
N GLY A 69 0.61 -38.60 -1.18
CA GLY A 69 1.29 -38.47 -2.48
C GLY A 69 1.05 -37.13 -3.20
N GLU A 70 -0.09 -36.46 -2.94
CA GLU A 70 -0.34 -35.09 -3.43
C GLU A 70 0.44 -34.07 -2.60
N LEU A 71 0.46 -34.26 -1.27
CA LEU A 71 1.21 -33.43 -0.35
C LEU A 71 2.72 -33.46 -0.65
N ALA A 72 3.30 -34.64 -0.87
CA ALA A 72 4.71 -34.78 -1.23
C ALA A 72 5.06 -34.06 -2.54
N ARG A 73 4.19 -34.14 -3.56
CA ARG A 73 4.36 -33.41 -4.82
C ARG A 73 4.28 -31.89 -4.63
N ARG A 74 3.34 -31.41 -3.82
CA ARG A 74 3.19 -29.97 -3.52
C ARG A 74 4.39 -29.44 -2.73
N ILE A 75 4.90 -30.21 -1.76
CA ILE A 75 6.11 -29.83 -1.00
C ILE A 75 7.32 -29.76 -1.93
N ARG A 76 7.48 -30.72 -2.84
CA ARG A 76 8.54 -30.68 -3.85
C ARG A 76 8.45 -29.43 -4.73
N GLY A 77 7.28 -29.16 -5.30
CA GLY A 77 7.06 -27.96 -6.12
C GLY A 77 7.31 -26.67 -5.34
N LEU A 78 6.95 -26.61 -4.06
CA LEU A 78 7.26 -25.47 -3.20
C LEU A 78 8.78 -25.32 -2.98
N VAL A 79 9.52 -26.40 -2.74
CA VAL A 79 10.99 -26.34 -2.62
C VAL A 79 11.62 -25.91 -3.94
N GLU A 80 11.11 -26.39 -5.08
CA GLU A 80 11.54 -25.97 -6.41
C GLU A 80 11.29 -24.48 -6.64
N THR A 81 10.18 -23.91 -6.16
CA THR A 81 9.92 -22.44 -6.25
C THR A 81 10.87 -21.57 -5.42
N PHE A 82 11.58 -22.15 -4.44
CA PHE A 82 12.65 -21.45 -3.73
C PHE A 82 14.03 -21.64 -4.40
N ASN A 83 14.13 -22.62 -5.31
CA ASN A 83 15.32 -22.87 -6.14
C ASN A 83 15.24 -22.10 -7.46
N ASP A 84 14.01 -21.79 -7.90
CA ASP A 84 13.70 -20.62 -8.71
C ASP A 84 13.97 -19.39 -7.83
N GLU A 85 15.26 -19.05 -7.63
CA GLU A 85 15.58 -17.64 -7.68
C GLU A 85 14.85 -17.08 -8.92
N PRO A 86 14.26 -15.88 -8.86
CA PRO A 86 14.02 -15.20 -10.10
C PRO A 86 15.39 -15.10 -10.75
N ASP A 87 15.66 -15.96 -11.74
CA ASP A 87 16.65 -15.75 -12.78
C ASP A 87 16.18 -14.61 -13.69
N GLY A 88 15.53 -13.59 -13.11
CA GLY A 88 16.05 -12.25 -13.26
C GLY A 88 17.39 -12.17 -12.55
N GLY A 89 18.37 -12.98 -12.98
CA GLY A 89 19.76 -12.57 -12.94
C GLY A 89 19.70 -11.12 -13.38
N LYS A 90 20.11 -10.22 -12.48
CA LYS A 90 20.17 -8.80 -12.78
C LYS A 90 20.70 -8.73 -14.19
N ILE A 91 19.94 -8.19 -15.14
CA ILE A 91 20.46 -8.03 -16.49
C ILE A 91 21.82 -7.39 -16.27
N ALA A 92 22.88 -8.12 -16.61
CA ALA A 92 24.22 -7.60 -16.53
C ALA A 92 24.24 -6.55 -17.63
N LEU A 93 23.78 -5.35 -17.27
CA LEU A 93 23.97 -4.18 -18.08
C LEU A 93 25.47 -4.06 -18.14
N GLU A 94 26.04 -4.33 -19.32
CA GLU A 94 27.38 -3.87 -19.64
C GLU A 94 27.30 -2.35 -19.54
N ILE A 95 27.55 -1.81 -18.34
CA ILE A 95 27.63 -0.37 -18.13
C ILE A 95 28.89 0.03 -18.89
N PRO A 96 28.76 0.78 -20.00
CA PRO A 96 29.93 1.16 -20.77
C PRO A 96 30.88 1.93 -19.85
N THR A 97 32.16 1.57 -19.84
CA THR A 97 33.18 2.28 -19.05
C THR A 97 33.24 3.76 -19.43
N ALA A 98 32.76 4.10 -20.64
CA ALA A 98 32.49 5.43 -21.11
C ALA A 98 30.97 5.65 -21.23
N VAL A 99 30.37 6.26 -20.21
CA VAL A 99 29.03 6.84 -20.30
C VAL A 99 29.13 8.25 -20.86
N GLU A 100 28.43 8.53 -21.96
CA GLU A 100 28.19 9.91 -22.35
C GLU A 100 27.24 10.53 -21.32
N PRO A 101 27.64 11.59 -20.60
CA PRO A 101 26.74 12.29 -19.70
C PRO A 101 25.67 13.00 -20.53
N SER A 102 24.56 12.31 -20.79
CA SER A 102 23.37 12.94 -21.37
C SER A 102 22.62 13.68 -20.27
N LYS A 103 22.58 15.01 -20.38
CA LYS A 103 21.72 15.85 -19.53
C LYS A 103 20.24 15.80 -19.98
N GLY A 104 19.91 14.99 -20.99
CA GLY A 104 18.67 15.10 -21.75
C GLY A 104 18.59 16.43 -22.52
N GLU A 105 17.55 16.61 -23.33
CA GLU A 105 17.27 17.91 -23.97
C GLU A 105 16.81 18.99 -22.96
N GLY A 106 16.61 18.61 -21.69
CA GLY A 106 15.96 19.44 -20.68
C GLY A 106 14.45 19.55 -20.91
N LEU A 107 13.79 20.46 -20.19
CA LEU A 107 12.35 20.73 -20.35
C LEU A 107 12.03 21.59 -21.59
N GLY A 108 13.03 21.80 -22.46
CA GLY A 108 12.92 22.73 -23.59
C GLY A 108 12.87 24.19 -23.14
N LYS A 109 12.39 25.06 -24.03
CA LYS A 109 12.18 26.48 -23.73
C LYS A 109 10.91 26.64 -22.91
N ILE A 110 10.98 27.40 -21.82
CA ILE A 110 9.80 27.79 -21.05
C ILE A 110 8.89 28.63 -21.96
N ALA A 111 7.67 28.16 -22.22
CA ALA A 111 6.68 28.90 -22.97
C ALA A 111 6.16 30.08 -22.15
N ALA A 112 5.76 31.16 -22.82
CA ALA A 112 5.00 32.24 -22.18
C ALA A 112 3.65 31.69 -21.69
N ALA A 113 3.08 32.30 -20.65
CA ALA A 113 1.85 31.80 -20.03
C ALA A 113 0.69 31.67 -21.05
N GLU A 114 0.49 32.66 -21.93
CA GLU A 114 -0.58 32.59 -22.94
C GLU A 114 -0.34 31.46 -23.97
N GLU A 115 0.91 31.27 -24.40
CA GLU A 115 1.25 30.20 -25.35
C GLU A 115 1.12 28.82 -24.68
N GLY A 116 1.51 28.71 -23.41
CA GLY A 116 1.31 27.52 -22.60
C GLY A 116 -0.17 27.16 -22.47
N GLU A 117 -1.03 28.13 -22.15
CA GLU A 117 -2.48 27.92 -22.09
C GLU A 117 -3.06 27.51 -23.45
N ARG A 118 -2.61 28.14 -24.53
CA ARG A 118 -3.04 27.81 -25.90
C ARG A 118 -2.69 26.37 -26.25
N LEU A 119 -1.44 25.97 -26.04
CA LEU A 119 -0.96 24.61 -26.30
C LEU A 119 -1.68 23.60 -25.41
N LEU A 120 -1.83 23.87 -24.11
CA LEU A 120 -2.60 23.02 -23.20
C LEU A 120 -4.05 22.87 -23.67
N GLY A 121 -4.66 23.93 -24.22
CA GLY A 121 -5.99 23.88 -24.81
C GLY A 121 -6.13 22.92 -25.99
N GLU A 122 -5.09 22.79 -26.83
CA GLU A 122 -5.08 21.83 -27.96
C GLU A 122 -5.03 20.37 -27.49
N PHE A 123 -4.36 20.09 -26.37
CA PHE A 123 -4.21 18.73 -25.81
C PHE A 123 -5.23 18.38 -24.72
N ALA A 124 -5.90 19.37 -24.12
CA ALA A 124 -6.80 19.17 -23.00
C ALA A 124 -8.09 18.44 -23.42
N VAL A 125 -8.33 17.28 -22.83
CA VAL A 125 -9.58 16.55 -23.00
C VAL A 125 -10.53 16.89 -21.86
N ALA A 126 -11.75 17.33 -22.19
CA ALA A 126 -12.80 17.56 -21.21
C ALA A 126 -13.18 16.24 -20.52
N ARG A 127 -12.97 16.18 -19.20
CA ARG A 127 -13.32 15.03 -18.35
C ARG A 127 -14.40 15.39 -17.35
N LYS A 128 -15.20 14.40 -16.95
CA LYS A 128 -16.17 14.59 -15.87
C LYS A 128 -15.43 14.86 -14.56
N LEU A 129 -16.04 15.66 -13.69
CA LEU A 129 -15.42 16.02 -12.43
C LEU A 129 -15.17 14.79 -11.55
N GLU A 130 -16.12 13.86 -11.54
CA GLU A 130 -16.09 12.63 -10.76
C GLU A 130 -15.00 11.66 -11.21
N GLU A 131 -14.53 11.72 -12.46
CA GLU A 131 -13.50 10.81 -12.99
C GLU A 131 -12.14 11.01 -12.33
N TRP A 132 -11.82 12.25 -11.92
CA TRP A 132 -10.56 12.56 -11.25
C TRP A 132 -10.75 12.90 -9.78
N ALA A 133 -11.90 13.48 -9.40
CA ALA A 133 -12.18 13.85 -8.02
C ALA A 133 -12.68 12.68 -7.16
N GLY A 134 -13.07 11.56 -7.79
CA GLY A 134 -13.74 10.45 -7.12
C GLY A 134 -15.21 10.77 -6.79
N PRO A 135 -15.85 10.00 -5.89
CA PRO A 135 -17.23 10.23 -5.48
C PRO A 135 -17.41 11.61 -4.86
N VAL A 136 -18.35 12.38 -5.38
CA VAL A 136 -18.71 13.72 -4.88
C VAL A 136 -20.19 13.77 -4.52
N ALA A 137 -20.53 14.58 -3.52
CA ALA A 137 -21.90 14.81 -3.09
C ALA A 137 -22.23 16.30 -3.03
N GLY A 138 -23.46 16.66 -3.35
CA GLY A 138 -24.01 17.98 -3.07
C GLY A 138 -24.47 18.12 -1.62
N ALA A 139 -24.79 19.34 -1.20
CA ALA A 139 -25.24 19.62 0.17
C ALA A 139 -26.48 18.80 0.61
N ASN A 140 -27.43 18.56 -0.31
CA ASN A 140 -28.63 17.75 -0.01
C ASN A 140 -28.29 16.28 0.23
N GLU A 141 -27.34 15.74 -0.53
CA GLU A 141 -26.87 14.35 -0.41
C GLU A 141 -26.06 14.19 0.87
N LEU A 142 -25.13 15.10 1.16
CA LEU A 142 -24.38 15.10 2.42
C LEU A 142 -25.27 15.20 3.66
N GLN A 143 -26.34 16.00 3.61
CA GLN A 143 -27.29 16.09 4.71
C GLN A 143 -28.05 14.78 4.94
N ARG A 144 -28.56 14.17 3.87
CA ARG A 144 -29.38 12.97 3.95
C ARG A 144 -28.56 11.72 4.28
N ASP A 145 -27.42 11.56 3.62
CA ASP A 145 -26.67 10.29 3.62
C ASP A 145 -25.54 10.28 4.66
N PHE A 146 -25.05 11.47 5.07
CA PHE A 146 -23.94 11.62 6.03
C PHE A 146 -24.30 12.47 7.26
N GLY A 147 -25.54 12.95 7.38
CA GLY A 147 -25.99 13.75 8.53
C GLY A 147 -25.37 15.15 8.63
N ILE A 148 -24.71 15.64 7.57
CA ILE A 148 -24.04 16.94 7.59
C ILE A 148 -25.05 18.04 7.31
N ALA A 149 -25.45 18.79 8.34
CA ALA A 149 -26.37 19.91 8.17
C ALA A 149 -25.83 20.95 7.18
N ARG A 150 -26.71 21.50 6.31
CA ARG A 150 -26.31 22.48 5.29
C ARG A 150 -25.68 23.75 5.88
N SER A 151 -26.16 24.19 7.04
CA SER A 151 -25.60 25.34 7.77
C SER A 151 -24.17 25.05 8.22
N THR A 152 -23.91 23.84 8.72
CA THR A 152 -22.56 23.39 9.11
C THR A 152 -21.63 23.31 7.90
N LEU A 153 -22.08 22.69 6.80
CA LEU A 153 -21.32 22.62 5.56
C LEU A 153 -21.02 24.00 4.99
N ASN A 154 -22.00 24.90 4.99
CA ASN A 154 -21.83 26.28 4.54
C ASN A 154 -20.80 27.02 5.41
N ARG A 155 -20.85 26.87 6.73
CA ARG A 155 -19.87 27.43 7.66
C ARG A 155 -18.46 26.91 7.36
N TRP A 156 -18.32 25.59 7.18
CA TRP A 156 -17.04 24.98 6.83
C TRP A 156 -16.50 25.49 5.49
N GLN A 157 -17.36 25.62 4.48
CA GLN A 157 -16.96 26.15 3.18
C GLN A 157 -16.43 27.59 3.32
N HIS A 158 -17.15 28.47 4.03
CA HIS A 158 -16.73 29.86 4.23
C HIS A 158 -15.45 29.98 5.08
N ALA A 159 -15.23 29.06 6.02
CA ALA A 159 -14.02 28.98 6.83
C ALA A 159 -12.84 28.30 6.10
N GLY A 160 -13.04 27.80 4.87
CA GLY A 160 -12.02 27.04 4.15
C GLY A 160 -11.70 25.67 4.76
N GLU A 161 -12.54 25.14 5.65
CA GLU A 161 -12.33 23.86 6.33
C GLU A 161 -12.69 22.64 5.47
N VAL A 162 -13.29 22.87 4.30
CA VAL A 162 -13.64 21.85 3.30
C VAL A 162 -13.23 22.28 1.91
N ILE A 163 -13.00 21.29 1.05
CA ILE A 163 -12.81 21.47 -0.37
C ILE A 163 -14.15 21.31 -1.09
N ALA A 164 -14.59 22.40 -1.70
CA ALA A 164 -15.80 22.54 -2.49
C ALA A 164 -15.42 22.75 -3.97
N LEU A 165 -15.71 21.75 -4.81
CA LEU A 165 -15.42 21.81 -6.23
C LEU A 165 -16.63 22.36 -7.00
N LEU A 166 -16.38 23.26 -7.95
CA LEU A 166 -17.43 23.73 -8.86
C LEU A 166 -17.78 22.65 -9.89
N LYS A 167 -19.05 22.25 -9.91
CA LYS A 167 -19.69 21.44 -10.94
C LYS A 167 -20.53 22.35 -11.83
N GLY A 168 -20.04 22.58 -13.05
CA GLY A 168 -20.58 23.63 -13.92
C GLY A 168 -20.17 25.02 -13.43
N THR A 169 -21.07 26.00 -13.51
CA THR A 169 -20.74 27.41 -13.25
C THR A 169 -21.03 27.89 -11.83
N ARG A 170 -21.93 27.25 -11.09
CA ARG A 170 -22.39 27.75 -9.78
C ARG A 170 -22.55 26.69 -8.70
N LYS A 171 -22.74 25.42 -9.06
CA LYS A 171 -23.06 24.38 -8.09
C LYS A 171 -21.78 23.85 -7.47
N HIS A 172 -21.67 23.93 -6.15
CA HIS A 172 -20.60 23.27 -5.42
C HIS A 172 -20.95 21.81 -5.14
N VAL A 173 -19.97 20.94 -5.31
CA VAL A 173 -19.98 19.54 -4.89
C VAL A 173 -18.73 19.26 -4.07
N TYR A 174 -18.83 18.30 -3.17
CA TYR A 174 -17.82 18.03 -2.16
C TYR A 174 -17.36 16.59 -2.32
N PRO A 175 -16.06 16.35 -2.55
CA PRO A 175 -15.53 15.00 -2.53
C PRO A 175 -15.84 14.30 -1.20
N ILE A 176 -16.38 13.08 -1.28
CA ILE A 176 -16.89 12.35 -0.11
C ILE A 176 -15.74 11.86 0.78
N GLU A 177 -14.62 11.45 0.18
CA GLU A 177 -13.44 10.94 0.90
C GLU A 177 -12.83 11.96 1.88
N GLN A 178 -13.20 13.23 1.77
CA GLN A 178 -12.76 14.28 2.64
C GLN A 178 -13.42 14.23 4.03
N PHE A 179 -14.51 13.48 4.19
CA PHE A 179 -15.25 13.40 5.44
C PHE A 179 -14.99 12.07 6.18
N ILE A 180 -14.89 12.17 7.51
CA ILE A 180 -14.80 11.06 8.46
C ILE A 180 -15.91 11.30 9.49
N ASP A 181 -16.83 10.36 9.63
CA ASP A 181 -17.95 10.43 10.59
C ASP A 181 -18.71 11.78 10.53
N GLY A 182 -18.93 12.28 9.30
CA GLY A 182 -19.66 13.53 9.06
C GLY A 182 -18.86 14.82 9.32
N ARG A 183 -17.54 14.74 9.54
CA ARG A 183 -16.64 15.89 9.75
C ARG A 183 -15.51 15.90 8.73
N PRO A 184 -14.99 17.08 8.32
CA PRO A 184 -13.83 17.14 7.45
C PRO A 184 -12.62 16.48 8.12
N ALA A 185 -11.83 15.73 7.36
CA ALA A 185 -10.60 15.13 7.85
C ALA A 185 -9.66 16.22 8.38
N LYS A 186 -9.02 15.93 9.52
CA LYS A 186 -8.11 16.89 10.16
C LYS A 186 -6.98 17.26 9.19
N GLY A 187 -6.68 18.55 9.07
CA GLY A 187 -5.66 19.06 8.17
C GLY A 187 -6.17 19.53 6.80
N ILE A 188 -7.40 19.19 6.39
CA ILE A 188 -7.96 19.68 5.11
C ILE A 188 -7.94 21.20 5.04
N GLY A 189 -8.41 21.89 6.09
CA GLY A 189 -8.41 23.36 6.09
C GLY A 189 -7.01 23.95 5.97
N THR A 190 -6.01 23.32 6.59
CA THR A 190 -4.60 23.73 6.48
C THR A 190 -4.08 23.56 5.05
N ILE A 191 -4.36 22.43 4.40
CA ILE A 191 -3.97 22.20 3.01
C ILE A 191 -4.71 23.15 2.06
N ALA A 192 -6.00 23.39 2.28
CA ALA A 192 -6.80 24.32 1.49
C ALA A 192 -6.33 25.78 1.64
N ALA A 193 -5.80 26.16 2.81
CA ALA A 193 -5.19 27.47 3.03
C ALA A 193 -3.80 27.59 2.38
N LEU A 194 -3.02 26.51 2.35
CA LEU A 194 -1.72 26.48 1.69
C LEU A 194 -1.85 26.54 0.15
N VAL A 195 -2.89 25.93 -0.39
CA VAL A 195 -3.14 25.84 -1.84
C VAL A 195 -4.37 26.66 -2.21
N SER A 196 -4.16 27.90 -2.67
CA SER A 196 -5.24 28.85 -2.99
C SER A 196 -6.29 28.31 -3.97
N ASN A 197 -5.95 27.33 -4.82
CA ASN A 197 -6.86 26.69 -5.75
C ASN A 197 -7.38 25.34 -5.22
N GLN A 198 -8.67 25.29 -4.90
CA GLN A 198 -9.31 24.08 -4.35
C GLN A 198 -9.27 22.86 -5.27
N ARG A 199 -9.23 23.04 -6.60
CA ARG A 199 -9.06 21.91 -7.53
C ARG A 199 -7.66 21.33 -7.44
N VAL A 200 -6.65 22.18 -7.35
CA VAL A 200 -5.24 21.76 -7.19
C VAL A 200 -5.05 21.07 -5.84
N ALA A 201 -5.62 21.64 -4.77
CA ALA A 201 -5.61 21.03 -3.43
C ALA A 201 -6.20 19.61 -3.46
N TRP A 202 -7.38 19.44 -4.07
CA TRP A 202 -8.00 18.11 -4.16
C TRP A 202 -7.22 17.15 -5.06
N LEU A 203 -6.70 17.62 -6.19
CA LEU A 203 -5.90 16.78 -7.08
C LEU A 203 -4.66 16.25 -6.34
N TRP A 204 -3.96 17.12 -5.62
CA TRP A 204 -2.80 16.71 -4.82
C TRP A 204 -3.18 15.71 -3.73
N LEU A 205 -4.29 15.95 -3.00
CA LEU A 205 -4.77 15.04 -1.95
C LEU A 205 -5.21 13.66 -2.48
N SER A 206 -5.77 13.63 -3.68
CA SER A 206 -6.38 12.43 -4.28
C SER A 206 -5.39 11.59 -5.09
N GLN A 207 -4.21 12.08 -5.42
CA GLN A 207 -3.19 11.35 -6.18
C GLN A 207 -2.14 10.67 -5.28
N PRO A 208 -1.55 9.54 -5.72
CA PRO A 208 -0.36 8.98 -5.09
C PRO A 208 0.76 10.02 -5.00
N ASN A 209 1.30 10.24 -3.79
CA ASN A 209 2.38 11.21 -3.58
C ASN A 209 3.71 10.49 -3.29
N PRO A 210 4.77 10.68 -4.12
CA PRO A 210 6.08 10.09 -3.90
C PRO A 210 6.71 10.45 -2.54
N MET A 211 6.49 11.67 -2.04
CA MET A 211 7.00 12.12 -0.74
C MET A 211 6.38 11.36 0.44
N LEU A 212 5.21 10.74 0.23
CA LEU A 212 4.46 9.98 1.22
C LEU A 212 4.52 8.47 0.96
N GLY A 213 5.57 8.02 0.26
CA GLY A 213 5.77 6.60 -0.10
C GLY A 213 4.75 6.08 -1.11
N GLY A 214 4.28 6.94 -2.03
CA GLY A 214 3.26 6.59 -3.02
C GLY A 214 1.84 6.49 -2.47
N ARG A 215 1.63 6.84 -1.20
CA ARG A 215 0.29 6.86 -0.59
C ARG A 215 -0.45 8.12 -1.01
N ARG A 216 -1.78 8.04 -1.12
CA ARG A 216 -2.65 9.21 -1.34
C ARG A 216 -2.70 10.03 -0.06
N PRO A 217 -2.40 11.35 -0.07
CA PRO A 217 -2.45 12.17 1.13
C PRO A 217 -3.81 12.13 1.84
N ILE A 218 -4.92 12.05 1.10
CA ILE A 218 -6.27 11.95 1.69
C ILE A 218 -6.45 10.73 2.58
N ASN A 219 -5.82 9.60 2.23
CA ASN A 219 -5.88 8.38 3.04
C ASN A 219 -5.13 8.56 4.36
N LEU A 220 -4.03 9.33 4.35
CA LEU A 220 -3.25 9.62 5.56
C LEU A 220 -3.97 10.61 6.47
N LEU A 221 -4.63 11.62 5.92
CA LEU A 221 -5.51 12.49 6.71
C LEU A 221 -6.63 11.71 7.40
N ARG A 222 -7.16 10.67 6.74
CA ARG A 222 -8.16 9.76 7.32
C ARG A 222 -7.64 8.80 8.38
N GLN A 223 -6.33 8.63 8.46
CA GLN A 223 -5.64 7.78 9.44
C GLN A 223 -5.03 8.62 10.58
N ASP A 224 -5.48 9.86 10.75
CA ASP A 224 -4.96 10.83 11.73
C ASP A 224 -3.48 11.21 11.55
N HIS A 225 -2.89 10.93 10.38
CA HIS A 225 -1.50 11.29 10.05
C HIS A 225 -1.41 12.69 9.41
N ALA A 226 -2.11 13.67 9.98
CA ALA A 226 -2.20 15.02 9.41
C ALA A 226 -0.84 15.76 9.36
N GLY A 227 0.03 15.54 10.35
CA GLY A 227 1.35 16.18 10.40
C GLY A 227 2.22 15.84 9.18
N GLU A 228 2.37 14.55 8.89
CA GLU A 228 3.14 14.05 7.73
C GLU A 228 2.65 14.66 6.40
N VAL A 229 1.33 14.76 6.25
CA VAL A 229 0.72 15.35 5.04
C VAL A 229 0.95 16.85 4.97
N ILE A 230 0.84 17.58 6.08
CA ILE A 230 1.07 19.03 6.11
C ILE A 230 2.54 19.36 5.80
N ASP A 231 3.49 18.62 6.38
CA ASP A 231 4.91 18.82 6.13
C ASP A 231 5.26 18.55 4.66
N ALA A 232 4.71 17.47 4.08
CA ALA A 232 4.88 17.17 2.67
C ALA A 232 4.26 18.25 1.77
N ALA A 233 3.08 18.77 2.12
CA ALA A 233 2.44 19.83 1.37
C ALA A 233 3.25 21.13 1.41
N GLN A 234 3.72 21.54 2.59
CA GLN A 234 4.58 22.73 2.73
C GLN A 234 5.81 22.59 1.85
N THR A 235 6.51 21.46 1.92
CA THR A 235 7.69 21.22 1.08
C THR A 235 7.36 21.29 -0.42
N TYR A 236 6.22 20.73 -0.82
CA TYR A 236 5.80 20.68 -2.22
C TYR A 236 5.40 22.06 -2.77
N PHE A 237 4.64 22.85 -2.01
CA PHE A 237 4.07 24.12 -2.46
C PHE A 237 4.92 25.34 -2.11
N SER A 238 5.89 25.25 -1.20
CA SER A 238 6.86 26.32 -0.93
C SER A 238 8.00 26.38 -1.98
N ALA A 239 8.18 25.32 -2.77
CA ALA A 239 9.23 25.23 -3.78
C ALA A 239 8.79 25.72 -5.18
N GLN A 240 7.65 26.41 -5.29
CA GLN A 240 7.09 26.94 -6.55
C GLN A 240 7.13 28.46 -6.62
#